data_AF-A0A812NPZ4-F1
#
_entry.id   AF-A0A812NPZ4-F1
#
_cell.length_a   1.000
_cell.length_b   1.000
_cell.length_c   1.000
_cell.angle_alpha   90.00
_cell.angle_beta   90.00
_cell.angle_gamma   90.00
#
_symmetry.space_group_name_H-M   'P 1'
#
loop_
_entity.id
_entity.type
_entity.pdbx_description
1 polymer ?
#
loop_
_entity_poly.entity_id
_entity_poly.type
_entity_poly.pdbx_seq_one_letter_code
_entity_poly.pdbx_strand_id
1 'polypeptide(L)'
;MAAPRTRTGSGGSSNDFNFRAAGSKTEAAIKEMEHGVHKFFTGMEESLSKITRPSWLGGGSGPSKQAPAPPVVHSKQEHPTPTPSGEDDSTMRHHCAALERLVEMGLSPQAAKVAVRHLDSWLVSEDGRSEMAVAEAEATSTGEAILHVHDQVRLEGLVKNKGTNGMMGTLEAYGAESHRWKVRLTDDQVFWIKPKLLRPLKMQRMPLPLPDPSPPEHTTGEDEQALGGLESLPLDPHGTLRVALPFCGSMQELPILAHFLSTRCSGRQGVAKISILASDVQDWAPLGGYWKQKETYVKRWYPHMDLKFCQLDLHALQHPPSSLTFAFHPECTVHRDLWRRILHNVISASAVCIVCTFNDEERKAGSAGQQGEGWEGELGLLLALQRMEQLCQVVLGVCQDLGRQAQCQRNPYYADSKRNGSSGTTPPFLNFLILVR
;
A
#
# COMPACT_ATOMS: atom_id res chain seq x y z
N MET A 1 -38.88 49.03 39.88
CA MET A 1 -37.60 49.12 39.15
C MET A 1 -36.69 48.01 39.64
N ALA A 2 -36.52 46.94 38.87
CA ALA A 2 -35.55 45.88 39.09
C ALA A 2 -35.12 45.35 37.72
N ALA A 3 -33.81 45.29 37.50
CA ALA A 3 -33.16 44.97 36.22
C ALA A 3 -33.22 43.47 35.87
N PRO A 4 -33.12 43.09 34.58
CA PRO A 4 -33.16 41.69 34.16
C PRO A 4 -31.76 41.04 34.19
N ARG A 5 -31.70 39.78 34.65
CA ARG A 5 -30.55 38.89 34.54
C ARG A 5 -30.64 38.10 33.23
N THR A 6 -29.60 38.14 32.43
CA THR A 6 -29.39 37.28 31.26
C THR A 6 -28.98 35.88 31.71
N ARG A 7 -29.64 34.85 31.14
CA ARG A 7 -29.33 33.43 31.35
C ARG A 7 -29.02 32.83 29.98
N THR A 8 -27.76 32.55 29.71
CA THR A 8 -27.29 31.78 28.56
C THR A 8 -27.39 30.29 28.88
N GLY A 9 -28.26 29.58 28.17
CA GLY A 9 -28.35 28.12 28.22
C GLY A 9 -27.58 27.52 27.04
N SER A 10 -26.43 26.92 27.31
CA SER A 10 -25.69 26.07 26.38
C SER A 10 -26.22 24.64 26.48
N GLY A 11 -26.72 24.11 25.36
CA GLY A 11 -26.98 22.68 25.20
C GLY A 11 -25.67 21.91 25.10
N GLY A 12 -25.55 20.85 25.88
CA GLY A 12 -24.47 19.87 25.81
C GLY A 12 -25.06 18.50 25.53
N SER A 13 -24.91 18.05 24.28
CA SER A 13 -25.18 16.67 23.86
C SER A 13 -24.04 15.78 24.36
N SER A 14 -24.37 14.73 25.10
CA SER A 14 -23.46 13.64 25.46
C SER A 14 -23.16 12.81 24.20
N ASN A 15 -21.89 12.53 23.94
CA ASN A 15 -21.40 11.46 23.09
C ASN A 15 -19.97 11.11 23.53
N ASP A 16 -19.87 10.31 24.59
CA ASP A 16 -18.62 9.63 24.97
C ASP A 16 -18.49 8.35 24.14
N PHE A 17 -17.52 8.30 23.22
CA PHE A 17 -17.18 7.12 22.41
C PHE A 17 -15.81 6.55 22.80
N ASN A 18 -15.78 5.23 23.02
CA ASN A 18 -14.66 4.43 23.51
C ASN A 18 -13.47 4.34 22.52
N PHE A 19 -12.30 4.87 22.91
CA PHE A 19 -11.06 4.90 22.08
C PHE A 19 -10.13 3.67 22.19
N ARG A 20 -10.51 2.63 22.94
CA ARG A 20 -9.62 1.52 23.33
C ARG A 20 -9.45 0.40 22.27
N ALA A 21 -10.19 0.44 21.16
CA ALA A 21 -10.29 -0.68 20.20
C ALA A 21 -9.70 -0.40 18.81
N ALA A 22 -9.05 0.74 18.58
CA ALA A 22 -8.62 1.17 17.25
C ALA A 22 -7.20 0.69 16.85
N GLY A 23 -6.25 0.59 17.79
CA GLY A 23 -4.84 0.30 17.49
C GLY A 23 -4.54 -1.10 16.96
N SER A 24 -5.12 -2.16 17.54
CA SER A 24 -4.89 -3.54 17.06
C SER A 24 -5.58 -3.86 15.73
N LYS A 25 -6.56 -3.03 15.32
CA LYS A 25 -7.31 -3.21 14.07
C LYS A 25 -6.52 -2.71 12.86
N THR A 26 -5.68 -1.70 13.04
CA THR A 26 -4.90 -1.09 11.95
C THR A 26 -3.76 -1.99 11.48
N GLU A 27 -3.05 -2.67 12.38
CA GLU A 27 -1.96 -3.60 12.02
C GLU A 27 -2.51 -4.89 11.38
N ALA A 28 -3.61 -5.43 11.93
CA ALA A 28 -4.33 -6.54 11.32
C ALA A 28 -4.76 -6.16 9.90
N ALA A 29 -5.35 -4.97 9.70
CA ALA A 29 -5.77 -4.48 8.40
C ALA A 29 -4.62 -4.32 7.39
N ILE A 30 -3.40 -3.98 7.81
CA ILE A 30 -2.23 -3.88 6.91
C ILE A 30 -1.70 -5.28 6.54
N LYS A 31 -1.49 -6.19 7.49
CA LYS A 31 -1.09 -7.58 7.18
C LYS A 31 -2.14 -8.29 6.33
N GLU A 32 -3.40 -7.99 6.58
CA GLU A 32 -4.52 -8.46 5.80
C GLU A 32 -4.53 -7.84 4.41
N MET A 33 -4.27 -6.53 4.28
CA MET A 33 -4.03 -5.85 3.01
C MET A 33 -2.90 -6.50 2.22
N GLU A 34 -1.74 -6.72 2.82
CA GLU A 34 -0.60 -7.39 2.19
C GLU A 34 -0.94 -8.82 1.77
N HIS A 35 -1.57 -9.60 2.63
CA HIS A 35 -2.05 -10.95 2.31
C HIS A 35 -3.08 -10.93 1.19
N GLY A 36 -3.98 -9.95 1.21
CA GLY A 36 -5.03 -9.78 0.23
C GLY A 36 -4.51 -9.28 -1.12
N VAL A 37 -3.45 -8.46 -1.14
CA VAL A 37 -2.77 -8.02 -2.37
C VAL A 37 -1.86 -9.14 -2.90
N HIS A 38 -1.16 -9.87 -2.04
CA HIS A 38 -0.40 -11.06 -2.47
C HIS A 38 -1.34 -12.11 -3.07
N LYS A 39 -2.44 -12.44 -2.36
CA LYS A 39 -3.52 -13.27 -2.90
C LYS A 39 -4.17 -12.68 -4.15
N PHE A 40 -4.19 -11.36 -4.30
CA PHE A 40 -4.63 -10.72 -5.55
C PHE A 40 -3.69 -11.07 -6.69
N PHE A 41 -2.36 -10.92 -6.52
CA PHE A 41 -1.41 -11.28 -7.57
C PHE A 41 -1.41 -12.80 -7.82
N THR A 42 -1.48 -13.64 -6.79
CA THR A 42 -1.62 -15.11 -6.94
C THR A 42 -2.94 -15.50 -7.60
N GLY A 43 -4.07 -14.90 -7.20
CA GLY A 43 -5.38 -15.15 -7.80
C GLY A 43 -5.48 -14.61 -9.23
N MET A 44 -4.80 -13.50 -9.52
CA MET A 44 -4.61 -12.99 -10.88
C MET A 44 -3.77 -13.97 -11.71
N GLU A 45 -2.71 -14.56 -11.16
CA GLU A 45 -1.92 -15.60 -11.82
C GLU A 45 -2.78 -16.83 -12.14
N GLU A 46 -3.56 -17.32 -11.17
CA GLU A 46 -4.51 -18.42 -11.36
C GLU A 46 -5.61 -18.07 -12.39
N SER A 47 -6.01 -16.80 -12.44
CA SER A 47 -6.97 -16.31 -13.41
C SER A 47 -6.35 -16.33 -14.81
N LEU A 48 -5.14 -15.76 -14.97
CA LEU A 48 -4.40 -15.73 -16.23
C LEU A 48 -4.15 -17.13 -16.78
N SER A 49 -3.91 -18.11 -15.91
CA SER A 49 -3.67 -19.52 -16.29
C SER A 49 -4.85 -20.25 -16.86
N LYS A 50 -6.03 -19.99 -16.31
CA LYS A 50 -7.28 -20.55 -16.84
C LYS A 50 -7.57 -19.98 -18.24
N ILE A 51 -7.08 -18.78 -18.54
CA ILE A 51 -7.35 -18.06 -19.79
C ILE A 51 -6.36 -18.43 -20.90
N THR A 52 -5.14 -18.83 -20.55
CA THR A 52 -4.06 -19.09 -21.52
C THR A 52 -4.07 -20.49 -22.13
N ARG A 53 -5.07 -21.33 -21.82
CA ARG A 53 -5.15 -22.68 -22.38
C ARG A 53 -5.24 -22.68 -23.92
N PRO A 54 -4.57 -23.62 -24.62
CA PRO A 54 -4.13 -23.42 -26.01
C PRO A 54 -5.20 -23.59 -27.09
N SER A 55 -6.50 -23.62 -26.79
CA SER A 55 -7.53 -23.85 -27.81
C SER A 55 -7.67 -22.71 -28.84
N TRP A 56 -6.76 -21.73 -28.85
CA TRP A 56 -6.90 -20.44 -29.53
C TRP A 56 -5.74 -20.06 -30.48
N LEU A 57 -4.61 -20.77 -30.49
CA LEU A 57 -3.45 -20.40 -31.31
C LEU A 57 -3.27 -21.33 -32.53
N GLY A 58 -4.04 -21.06 -33.57
CA GLY A 58 -3.82 -21.62 -34.90
C GLY A 58 -2.89 -20.75 -35.75
N GLY A 59 -1.65 -21.20 -35.96
CA GLY A 59 -0.92 -21.04 -37.22
C GLY A 59 -0.06 -19.77 -37.44
N GLY A 60 1.26 -19.97 -37.39
CA GLY A 60 2.18 -19.52 -38.45
C GLY A 60 3.09 -18.32 -38.18
N SER A 61 4.41 -18.55 -38.13
CA SER A 61 5.42 -17.92 -39.00
C SER A 61 6.86 -18.30 -38.56
N GLY A 62 7.74 -18.48 -39.55
CA GLY A 62 9.10 -19.02 -39.41
C GLY A 62 10.20 -18.00 -39.06
N PRO A 63 11.45 -18.46 -38.87
CA PRO A 63 12.50 -17.67 -38.24
C PRO A 63 13.36 -16.87 -39.23
N SER A 64 13.70 -15.63 -38.84
CA SER A 64 14.75 -14.82 -39.49
C SER A 64 15.99 -14.76 -38.59
N LYS A 65 17.18 -14.88 -39.21
CA LYS A 65 18.49 -14.97 -38.57
C LYS A 65 19.02 -13.57 -38.18
N GLN A 66 19.67 -13.46 -37.02
CA GLN A 66 20.43 -12.28 -36.61
C GLN A 66 21.89 -12.62 -36.26
N ALA A 67 22.78 -11.69 -36.57
CA ALA A 67 24.24 -11.75 -36.39
C ALA A 67 24.68 -11.00 -35.11
N PRO A 68 25.94 -11.19 -34.61
CA PRO A 68 26.31 -10.96 -33.22
C PRO A 68 26.85 -9.55 -32.92
N ALA A 69 26.75 -9.14 -31.64
CA ALA A 69 27.23 -7.86 -31.09
C ALA A 69 28.58 -7.99 -30.34
N PRO A 70 29.34 -6.89 -30.16
CA PRO A 70 30.67 -6.86 -29.52
C PRO A 70 30.62 -6.59 -27.98
N PRO A 71 31.76 -6.73 -27.25
CA PRO A 71 31.76 -6.90 -25.80
C PRO A 71 31.78 -5.58 -24.99
N VAL A 72 31.24 -5.65 -23.77
CA VAL A 72 31.13 -4.55 -22.79
C VAL A 72 32.23 -4.65 -21.73
N VAL A 73 32.82 -3.51 -21.38
CA VAL A 73 33.84 -3.32 -20.33
C VAL A 73 33.18 -2.91 -19.02
N HIS A 74 33.51 -3.57 -17.91
CA HIS A 74 33.05 -3.23 -16.56
C HIS A 74 33.97 -2.23 -15.86
N SER A 75 33.40 -1.20 -15.24
CA SER A 75 34.05 -0.38 -14.20
C SER A 75 33.22 -0.44 -12.92
N LYS A 76 33.86 -0.87 -11.83
CA LYS A 76 33.32 -0.86 -10.46
C LYS A 76 33.44 0.56 -9.89
N GLN A 77 32.36 1.05 -9.27
CA GLN A 77 32.39 2.27 -8.49
C GLN A 77 31.83 1.97 -7.10
N GLU A 78 32.65 2.20 -6.07
CA GLU A 78 32.31 2.02 -4.65
C GLU A 78 31.61 3.27 -4.11
N HIS A 79 30.57 3.07 -3.30
CA HIS A 79 29.82 4.13 -2.63
C HIS A 79 30.37 4.42 -1.23
N PRO A 80 30.54 5.70 -0.84
CA PRO A 80 30.97 6.07 0.51
C PRO A 80 29.78 6.20 1.46
N THR A 81 29.99 5.74 2.70
CA THR A 81 29.05 5.83 3.82
C THR A 81 28.99 7.26 4.37
N PRO A 82 27.80 7.88 4.56
CA PRO A 82 27.70 9.23 5.10
C PRO A 82 27.61 9.22 6.64
N THR A 83 28.39 10.10 7.27
CA THR A 83 28.33 10.41 8.71
C THR A 83 27.23 11.43 9.03
N PRO A 84 26.56 11.33 10.20
CA PRO A 84 25.42 12.18 10.51
C PRO A 84 25.86 13.52 11.10
N SER A 85 25.45 14.65 10.51
CA SER A 85 25.58 15.97 11.13
C SER A 85 24.35 16.84 10.84
N GLY A 86 23.87 17.54 11.88
CA GLY A 86 23.02 18.74 11.94
C GLY A 86 21.81 18.96 11.01
N GLU A 87 21.91 18.69 9.71
CA GLU A 87 20.86 18.93 8.70
C GLU A 87 19.65 18.01 8.89
N ASP A 88 19.89 16.80 9.41
CA ASP A 88 18.90 15.75 9.62
C ASP A 88 17.73 16.19 10.52
N ASP A 89 18.00 16.98 11.55
CA ASP A 89 16.97 17.45 12.49
C ASP A 89 16.00 18.47 11.86
N SER A 90 16.41 19.19 10.80
CA SER A 90 15.53 20.14 10.10
C SER A 90 14.62 19.44 9.09
N THR A 91 15.14 18.42 8.40
CA THR A 91 14.39 17.54 7.52
C THR A 91 13.34 16.76 8.32
N MET A 92 13.70 16.26 9.50
CA MET A 92 12.79 15.53 10.38
C MET A 92 11.59 16.36 10.87
N ARG A 93 11.68 17.70 10.95
CA ARG A 93 10.54 18.56 11.32
C ARG A 93 9.41 18.51 10.29
N HIS A 94 9.73 18.30 9.01
CA HIS A 94 8.72 18.14 7.95
C HIS A 94 7.98 16.80 8.05
N HIS A 95 8.51 15.87 8.83
CA HIS A 95 7.98 14.52 8.99
C HIS A 95 7.35 14.26 10.37
N CYS A 96 7.10 15.29 11.18
CA CYS A 96 6.48 15.12 12.50
C CYS A 96 5.18 14.29 12.42
N ALA A 97 4.26 14.62 11.50
CA ALA A 97 3.01 13.88 11.33
C ALA A 97 3.20 12.44 10.83
N ALA A 98 4.27 12.13 10.08
CA ALA A 98 4.58 10.77 9.67
C ALA A 98 5.14 9.95 10.84
N LEU A 99 6.04 10.56 11.62
CA LEU A 99 6.63 9.94 12.81
C LEU A 99 5.57 9.65 13.87
N GLU A 100 4.68 10.60 14.15
CA GLU A 100 3.58 10.41 15.12
C GLU A 100 2.68 9.24 14.72
N ARG A 101 2.32 9.14 13.42
CA ARG A 101 1.56 7.99 12.90
C ARG A 101 2.30 6.67 13.06
N LEU A 102 3.60 6.63 12.78
CA LEU A 102 4.41 5.42 12.96
C LEU A 102 4.51 4.98 14.43
N VAL A 103 4.61 5.94 15.35
CA VAL A 103 4.60 5.66 16.79
C VAL A 103 3.22 5.18 17.26
N GLU A 104 2.15 5.77 16.73
CA GLU A 104 0.78 5.32 16.97
C GLU A 104 0.52 3.90 16.42
N MET A 105 1.20 3.52 15.33
CA MET A 105 1.21 2.16 14.79
C MET A 105 2.09 1.18 15.58
N GLY A 106 2.71 1.61 16.68
CA GLY A 106 3.44 0.72 17.59
C GLY A 106 4.95 0.70 17.42
N LEU A 107 5.55 1.57 16.59
CA LEU A 107 7.00 1.76 16.59
C LEU A 107 7.46 2.63 17.76
N SER A 108 8.67 2.40 18.27
CA SER A 108 9.31 3.38 19.14
C SER A 108 9.65 4.66 18.35
N PRO A 109 9.80 5.83 19.01
CA PRO A 109 10.26 7.03 18.33
C PRO A 109 11.61 6.87 17.61
N GLN A 110 12.47 5.97 18.08
CA GLN A 110 13.76 5.64 17.47
C GLN A 110 13.56 4.86 16.17
N ALA A 111 12.81 3.76 16.22
CA ALA A 111 12.48 2.97 15.03
C ALA A 111 11.70 3.80 13.99
N ALA A 112 10.74 4.62 14.44
CA ALA A 112 9.97 5.51 13.58
C ALA A 112 10.83 6.55 12.85
N LYS A 113 11.90 7.08 13.48
CA LYS A 113 12.84 7.98 12.79
C LYS A 113 13.56 7.28 11.66
N VAL A 114 14.02 6.04 11.88
CA VAL A 114 14.67 5.24 10.85
C VAL A 114 13.70 4.93 9.72
N ALA A 115 12.48 4.51 10.05
CA ALA A 115 11.41 4.28 9.09
C ALA A 115 11.13 5.49 8.19
N VAL A 116 11.00 6.69 8.78
CA VAL A 116 10.77 7.94 8.05
C VAL A 116 11.92 8.25 7.08
N ARG A 117 13.17 7.91 7.43
CA ARG A 117 14.33 8.13 6.55
C ARG A 117 14.32 7.26 5.29
N HIS A 118 13.71 6.08 5.34
CA HIS A 118 13.81 5.09 4.26
C HIS A 118 12.54 4.91 3.41
N LEU A 119 11.37 5.38 3.87
CA LEU A 119 10.04 5.25 3.22
C LEU A 119 9.58 3.79 2.96
N ASP A 120 8.26 3.64 2.76
CA ASP A 120 7.38 2.50 3.11
C ASP A 120 7.82 1.07 2.76
N SER A 121 8.51 0.83 1.66
CA SER A 121 8.92 -0.53 1.26
C SER A 121 10.00 -1.14 2.17
N TRP A 122 10.76 -0.28 2.84
CA TRP A 122 11.89 -0.68 3.68
C TRP A 122 11.41 -1.13 5.06
N LEU A 123 10.29 -0.59 5.55
CA LEU A 123 9.69 -0.94 6.85
C LEU A 123 9.41 -2.44 7.02
N VAL A 124 9.16 -3.14 5.92
CA VAL A 124 8.80 -4.57 5.91
C VAL A 124 9.94 -5.48 5.47
N SER A 125 11.08 -4.93 5.05
CA SER A 125 12.25 -5.74 4.69
C SER A 125 13.01 -6.21 5.94
N GLU A 126 13.82 -7.26 5.77
CA GLU A 126 14.71 -7.73 6.83
C GLU A 126 15.76 -6.68 7.20
N ASP A 127 16.31 -5.97 6.21
CA ASP A 127 17.20 -4.83 6.41
C ASP A 127 16.51 -3.71 7.21
N GLY A 128 15.24 -3.46 6.88
CA GLY A 128 14.29 -2.62 7.61
C GLY A 128 14.27 -2.85 9.10
N ARG A 129 13.88 -4.09 9.43
CA ARG A 129 13.77 -4.55 10.81
C ARG A 129 15.12 -4.49 11.51
N SER A 130 16.20 -4.85 10.83
CA SER A 130 17.55 -4.87 11.39
C SER A 130 18.00 -3.46 11.80
N GLU A 131 17.88 -2.46 10.93
CA GLU A 131 18.33 -1.10 11.24
C GLU A 131 17.44 -0.41 12.29
N MET A 132 16.12 -0.67 12.29
CA MET A 132 15.23 -0.20 13.37
C MET A 132 15.64 -0.81 14.72
N ALA A 133 15.95 -2.11 14.74
CA ALA A 133 16.44 -2.78 15.95
C ALA A 133 17.81 -2.25 16.40
N VAL A 134 18.70 -1.93 15.46
CA VAL A 134 19.99 -1.28 15.75
C VAL A 134 19.77 0.09 16.38
N ALA A 135 18.84 0.90 15.87
CA ALA A 135 18.54 2.21 16.44
C ALA A 135 17.96 2.12 17.86
N GLU A 136 17.11 1.13 18.14
CA GLU A 136 16.62 0.87 19.50
C GLU A 136 17.73 0.36 20.44
N ALA A 137 18.63 -0.49 19.94
CA ALA A 137 19.77 -0.97 20.70
C ALA A 137 20.75 0.17 21.04
N GLU A 138 21.00 1.08 20.10
CA GLU A 138 21.83 2.27 20.28
C GLU A 138 21.23 3.20 21.35
N ALA A 139 19.94 3.51 21.25
CA ALA A 139 19.23 4.31 22.26
C ALA A 139 19.27 3.65 23.64
N THR A 140 19.09 2.32 23.72
CA THR A 140 19.23 1.58 24.98
C THR A 140 20.64 1.70 25.56
N SER A 141 21.68 1.58 24.72
CA SER A 141 23.09 1.68 25.15
C SER A 141 23.47 3.06 25.66
N THR A 142 22.79 4.11 25.19
CA THR A 142 22.94 5.49 25.67
C THR A 142 22.06 5.82 26.87
N GLY A 143 21.31 4.83 27.38
CA GLY A 143 20.44 4.96 28.54
C GLY A 143 19.10 5.66 28.25
N GLU A 144 18.73 5.80 26.98
CA GLU A 144 17.40 6.24 26.59
C GLU A 144 16.40 5.07 26.69
N ALA A 145 15.22 5.34 27.26
CA ALA A 145 14.18 4.34 27.36
C ALA A 145 13.46 4.16 26.02
N ILE A 146 13.36 2.92 25.56
CA ILE A 146 12.49 2.55 24.44
C ILE A 146 11.06 2.43 24.95
N LEU A 147 10.20 3.32 24.47
CA LEU A 147 8.83 3.50 24.94
C LEU A 147 7.85 3.39 23.77
N HIS A 148 6.69 2.79 24.01
CA HIS A 148 5.61 2.64 23.04
C HIS A 148 4.29 3.20 23.57
N VAL A 149 3.37 3.50 22.65
CA VAL A 149 1.99 3.81 23.03
C VAL A 149 1.43 2.64 23.86
N HIS A 150 0.68 2.97 24.91
CA HIS A 150 0.10 2.06 25.91
C HIS A 150 1.05 1.47 26.96
N ASP A 151 2.36 1.74 26.89
CA ASP A 151 3.27 1.33 27.97
C ASP A 151 2.87 1.95 29.31
N GLN A 152 2.98 1.14 30.38
CA GLN A 152 2.82 1.60 31.75
C GLN A 152 4.13 2.20 32.23
N VAL A 153 4.09 3.46 32.67
CA VAL A 153 5.25 4.22 33.10
C VAL A 153 5.05 4.82 34.49
N ARG A 154 6.16 5.05 35.19
CA ARG A 154 6.22 5.85 36.42
C ARG A 154 6.90 7.17 36.13
N LEU A 155 6.33 8.26 36.62
CA LEU A 155 6.91 9.59 36.46
C LEU A 155 7.99 9.79 37.54
N GLU A 156 9.19 10.21 37.13
CA GLU A 156 10.31 10.49 38.03
C GLU A 156 11.09 11.73 37.61
N GLY A 157 11.63 12.47 38.58
CA GLY A 157 12.50 13.62 38.32
C GLY A 157 11.79 14.89 37.86
N LEU A 158 10.47 15.01 38.05
CA LEU A 158 9.73 16.24 37.79
C LEU A 158 10.03 17.29 38.86
N VAL A 159 10.55 18.44 38.43
CA VAL A 159 10.94 19.55 39.31
C VAL A 159 9.76 20.47 39.62
N LYS A 160 8.93 20.79 38.61
CA LYS A 160 7.79 21.71 38.77
C LYS A 160 6.60 21.05 39.49
N ASN A 161 6.36 19.77 39.21
CA ASN A 161 5.24 19.01 39.77
C ASN A 161 5.78 17.88 40.64
N LYS A 162 6.45 18.21 41.75
CA LYS A 162 7.10 17.19 42.60
C LYS A 162 6.11 16.15 43.14
N GLY A 163 4.87 16.56 43.39
CA GLY A 163 3.80 15.70 43.91
C GLY A 163 3.32 14.62 42.94
N THR A 164 3.65 14.71 41.64
CA THR A 164 3.31 13.67 40.66
C THR A 164 4.44 12.66 40.46
N ASN A 165 5.61 12.85 41.07
CA ASN A 165 6.66 11.84 41.04
C ASN A 165 6.22 10.58 41.80
N GLY A 166 6.52 9.42 41.25
CA GLY A 166 6.08 8.13 41.77
C GLY A 166 4.69 7.70 41.29
N MET A 167 3.90 8.60 40.70
CA MET A 167 2.61 8.24 40.11
C MET A 167 2.80 7.42 38.83
N MET A 168 1.85 6.52 38.59
CA MET A 168 1.80 5.67 37.41
C MET A 168 0.89 6.29 36.34
N GLY A 169 1.24 6.07 35.08
CA GLY A 169 0.43 6.50 33.94
C GLY A 169 0.63 5.62 32.72
N THR A 170 -0.20 5.86 31.73
CA THR A 170 -0.19 5.18 30.43
C THR A 170 0.23 6.14 29.34
N LEU A 171 1.14 5.73 28.47
CA LEU A 171 1.51 6.51 27.29
C LEU A 171 0.37 6.49 26.28
N GLU A 172 -0.08 7.65 25.80
CA GLU A 172 -1.20 7.77 24.87
C GLU A 172 -0.78 8.15 23.45
N ALA A 173 0.17 9.07 23.36
CA ALA A 173 0.63 9.63 22.10
C ALA A 173 2.04 10.19 22.29
N TYR A 174 2.77 10.27 21.19
CA TYR A 174 4.07 10.93 21.13
C TYR A 174 3.93 12.23 20.34
N GLY A 175 4.47 13.32 20.87
CA GLY A 175 4.51 14.61 20.19
C GLY A 175 5.88 14.80 19.57
N ALA A 176 5.98 14.59 18.25
CA ALA A 176 7.24 14.58 17.54
C ALA A 176 7.95 15.93 17.57
N GLU A 177 7.20 17.02 17.51
CA GLU A 177 7.75 18.39 17.55
C GLU A 177 8.39 18.72 18.91
N SER A 178 7.76 18.28 20.01
CA SER A 178 8.22 18.61 21.37
C SER A 178 9.13 17.56 21.99
N HIS A 179 9.25 16.39 21.35
CA HIS A 179 9.91 15.19 21.86
C HIS A 179 9.40 14.79 23.25
N ARG A 180 8.07 14.77 23.41
CA ARG A 180 7.40 14.44 24.68
C ARG A 180 6.30 13.44 24.46
N TRP A 181 6.10 12.61 25.47
CA TRP A 181 4.98 11.69 25.56
C TRP A 181 3.80 12.35 26.25
N LYS A 182 2.61 12.18 25.68
CA LYS A 182 1.34 12.41 26.36
C LYS A 182 1.09 11.22 27.29
N VAL A 183 1.12 11.48 28.60
CA VAL A 183 0.91 10.46 29.64
C VAL A 183 -0.41 10.75 30.35
N ARG A 184 -1.31 9.77 30.38
CA ARG A 184 -2.53 9.81 31.19
C ARG A 184 -2.29 9.08 32.51
N LEU A 185 -2.39 9.79 33.62
CA LEU A 185 -2.29 9.21 34.96
C LEU A 185 -3.56 8.44 35.33
N THR A 186 -3.51 7.68 36.42
CA THR A 186 -4.66 6.89 36.91
C THR A 186 -5.85 7.73 37.39
N ASP A 187 -5.65 9.02 37.64
CA ASP A 187 -6.67 9.99 38.02
C ASP A 187 -7.17 10.83 36.83
N ASP A 188 -6.94 10.33 35.60
CA ASP A 188 -7.27 10.94 34.32
C ASP A 188 -6.56 12.28 34.01
N GLN A 189 -5.61 12.72 34.84
CA GLN A 189 -4.78 13.87 34.51
C GLN A 189 -3.81 13.54 33.36
N VAL A 190 -3.60 14.51 32.47
CA VAL A 190 -2.76 14.36 31.28
C VAL A 190 -1.55 15.29 31.34
N PHE A 191 -0.36 14.74 31.09
CA PHE A 191 0.89 15.50 31.07
C PHE A 191 1.73 15.20 29.82
N TRP A 192 2.45 16.22 29.34
CA TRP A 192 3.47 16.06 28.29
C TRP A 192 4.87 15.97 28.91
N ILE A 193 5.42 14.75 28.98
CA ILE A 193 6.62 14.42 29.73
C ILE A 193 7.76 14.01 28.80
N LYS A 194 8.99 14.46 29.10
CA LYS A 194 10.19 14.03 28.35
C LYS A 194 10.51 12.55 28.65
N PRO A 195 10.95 11.76 27.65
CA PRO A 195 11.27 10.33 27.83
C PRO A 195 12.16 10.02 29.05
N LYS A 196 13.19 10.84 29.31
CA LYS A 196 14.12 10.66 30.45
C LYS A 196 13.50 10.74 31.85
N LEU A 197 12.27 11.25 31.96
CA LEU A 197 11.52 11.39 33.21
C LEU A 197 10.47 10.29 33.38
N LEU A 198 10.52 9.27 32.51
CA LEU A 198 9.60 8.14 32.51
C LEU A 198 10.40 6.87 32.79
N ARG A 199 9.94 6.08 33.76
CA ARG A 199 10.45 4.73 34.01
C ARG A 199 9.44 3.71 33.52
N PRO A 200 9.79 2.85 32.54
CA PRO A 200 8.89 1.78 32.13
C PRO A 200 8.69 0.79 33.29
N LEU A 201 7.44 0.45 33.58
CA LEU A 201 7.05 -0.51 34.62
C LEU A 201 6.74 -1.88 34.04
N LYS A 202 6.09 -1.89 32.88
CA LYS A 202 5.79 -3.08 32.10
C LYS A 202 6.04 -2.70 30.66
N MET A 203 7.18 -3.13 30.11
CA MET A 203 7.46 -2.97 28.69
C MET A 203 6.56 -3.94 27.95
N GLN A 204 5.50 -3.45 27.31
CA GLN A 204 4.81 -4.24 26.29
C GLN A 204 5.64 -4.13 25.02
N ARG A 205 6.79 -4.80 25.01
CA ARG A 205 7.47 -5.04 23.73
C ARG A 205 6.56 -5.98 22.97
N MET A 206 5.96 -5.50 21.89
CA MET A 206 5.60 -6.41 20.82
C MET A 206 6.90 -7.11 20.43
N PRO A 207 7.00 -8.43 20.55
CA PRO A 207 8.10 -9.12 19.90
C PRO A 207 8.03 -8.72 18.43
N LEU A 208 9.10 -8.12 17.90
CA LEU A 208 9.27 -8.00 16.47
C LEU A 208 8.95 -9.39 15.89
N PRO A 209 8.11 -9.49 14.85
CA PRO A 209 7.78 -10.79 14.27
C PRO A 209 9.09 -11.53 14.02
N LEU A 210 9.29 -12.65 14.73
CA LEU A 210 10.39 -13.54 14.39
C LEU A 210 10.19 -13.90 12.91
N PRO A 211 11.24 -13.91 12.09
CA PRO A 211 11.11 -14.42 10.73
C PRO A 211 10.45 -15.79 10.85
N ASP A 212 9.33 -15.98 10.16
CA ASP A 212 8.71 -17.29 10.05
C ASP A 212 9.84 -18.26 9.66
N PRO A 213 9.98 -19.42 10.34
CA PRO A 213 10.88 -20.44 9.85
C PRO A 213 10.56 -20.63 8.38
N SER A 214 11.60 -20.48 7.54
CA SER A 214 11.53 -20.38 6.09
C SER A 214 10.33 -21.16 5.56
N PRO A 215 9.43 -20.55 4.76
CA PRO A 215 8.30 -21.28 4.20
C PRO A 215 8.86 -22.56 3.56
N PRO A 216 8.20 -23.71 3.78
CA PRO A 216 8.68 -24.98 3.23
C PRO A 216 8.96 -24.75 1.76
N GLU A 217 10.18 -25.10 1.32
CA GLU A 217 10.62 -24.96 -0.06
C GLU A 217 9.51 -25.48 -0.98
N HIS A 218 8.72 -24.58 -1.54
CA HIS A 218 7.67 -24.93 -2.48
C HIS A 218 8.43 -25.38 -3.72
N THR A 219 8.44 -26.70 -3.92
CA THR A 219 8.93 -27.35 -5.13
C THR A 219 8.32 -26.66 -6.34
N THR A 220 9.16 -25.95 -7.09
CA THR A 220 8.87 -25.10 -8.24
C THR A 220 8.41 -25.87 -9.50
N GLY A 221 7.87 -27.09 -9.35
CA GLY A 221 7.74 -28.04 -10.46
C GLY A 221 6.46 -27.98 -11.29
N GLU A 222 5.32 -27.50 -10.76
CA GLU A 222 4.02 -27.74 -11.43
C GLU A 222 3.16 -26.49 -11.71
N ASP A 223 3.47 -25.32 -11.11
CA ASP A 223 2.73 -24.07 -11.38
C ASP A 223 3.32 -23.23 -12.54
N GLU A 224 4.36 -23.71 -13.21
CA GLU A 224 5.05 -22.96 -14.28
C GLU A 224 4.23 -22.87 -15.59
N GLN A 225 3.22 -23.72 -15.79
CA GLN A 225 2.37 -23.71 -16.98
C GLN A 225 1.24 -22.67 -16.94
N ALA A 226 1.02 -22.07 -15.77
CA ALA A 226 -0.11 -21.18 -15.55
C ALA A 226 0.09 -19.78 -16.15
N LEU A 227 1.31 -19.32 -16.41
CA LEU A 227 1.50 -17.91 -16.73
C LEU A 227 1.54 -17.55 -18.20
N GLY A 228 1.43 -18.53 -19.12
CA GLY A 228 1.74 -18.46 -20.57
C GLY A 228 1.35 -17.19 -21.36
N GLY A 229 0.40 -16.41 -20.84
CA GLY A 229 -0.01 -15.11 -21.39
C GLY A 229 1.00 -14.00 -21.13
N LEU A 230 1.63 -13.94 -19.96
CA LEU A 230 2.60 -12.90 -19.64
C LEU A 230 3.89 -13.09 -20.44
N GLU A 231 4.32 -14.33 -20.67
CA GLU A 231 5.54 -14.63 -21.41
C GLU A 231 5.42 -14.22 -22.88
N SER A 232 4.20 -14.25 -23.42
CA SER A 232 3.90 -13.88 -24.80
C SER A 232 3.72 -12.38 -25.03
N LEU A 233 3.84 -11.54 -23.98
CA LEU A 233 3.63 -10.09 -24.11
C LEU A 233 4.63 -9.49 -25.12
N PRO A 234 4.17 -8.62 -26.04
CA PRO A 234 5.04 -8.03 -27.04
C PRO A 234 6.10 -7.15 -26.36
N LEU A 235 7.33 -7.23 -26.85
CA LEU A 235 8.42 -6.33 -26.46
C LEU A 235 8.63 -5.29 -27.54
N ASP A 236 9.12 -4.12 -27.16
CA ASP A 236 9.56 -3.14 -28.15
C ASP A 236 10.90 -3.57 -28.80
N PRO A 237 11.36 -2.88 -29.87
CA PRO A 237 12.60 -3.24 -30.56
C PRO A 237 13.87 -3.26 -29.68
N HIS A 238 13.81 -2.67 -28.48
CA HIS A 238 14.91 -2.65 -27.52
C HIS A 238 14.76 -3.73 -26.43
N GLY A 239 13.80 -4.64 -26.56
CA GLY A 239 13.49 -5.64 -25.54
C GLY A 239 12.83 -5.04 -24.30
N THR A 240 12.20 -3.86 -24.41
CA THR A 240 11.52 -3.24 -23.27
C THR A 240 10.08 -3.72 -23.17
N LEU A 241 9.72 -4.25 -22.00
CA LEU A 241 8.33 -4.49 -21.63
C LEU A 241 7.69 -3.18 -21.16
N ARG A 242 6.75 -2.65 -21.94
CA ARG A 242 6.07 -1.38 -21.61
C ARG A 242 4.82 -1.65 -20.80
N VAL A 243 4.77 -1.14 -19.58
CA VAL A 243 3.65 -1.28 -18.65
C VAL A 243 2.99 0.07 -18.44
N ALA A 244 1.66 0.14 -18.57
CA ALA A 244 0.88 1.34 -18.34
C ALA A 244 0.09 1.24 -17.03
N LEU A 245 0.03 2.36 -16.29
CA LEU A 245 -0.77 2.56 -15.07
C LEU A 245 -1.62 3.84 -15.20
N PRO A 246 -2.72 3.80 -15.98
CA PRO A 246 -3.61 4.95 -16.15
C PRO A 246 -4.42 5.24 -14.89
N PHE A 247 -4.88 6.49 -14.76
CA PHE A 247 -5.66 7.03 -13.63
C PHE A 247 -5.15 6.55 -12.26
N CYS A 248 -3.83 6.59 -12.10
CA CYS A 248 -3.13 5.93 -11.01
C CYS A 248 -3.25 6.65 -9.66
N GLY A 249 -3.77 7.86 -9.60
CA GLY A 249 -3.92 8.56 -8.35
C GLY A 249 -2.59 8.74 -7.59
N SER A 250 -2.63 8.45 -6.29
CA SER A 250 -1.46 8.29 -5.44
C SER A 250 -1.00 6.83 -5.26
N MET A 251 -1.46 5.89 -6.11
CA MET A 251 -1.27 4.42 -6.07
C MET A 251 -0.31 3.91 -4.98
N GLN A 252 -0.85 3.32 -3.92
CA GLN A 252 -0.07 2.80 -2.79
C GLN A 252 0.52 1.41 -3.10
N GLU A 253 -0.06 0.71 -4.07
CA GLU A 253 0.23 -0.67 -4.45
C GLU A 253 1.45 -0.79 -5.37
N LEU A 254 2.06 0.33 -5.76
CA LEU A 254 3.17 0.36 -6.71
C LEU A 254 4.37 -0.53 -6.28
N PRO A 255 4.84 -0.55 -5.02
CA PRO A 255 5.93 -1.43 -4.63
C PRO A 255 5.64 -2.91 -4.88
N ILE A 256 4.41 -3.32 -4.62
CA ILE A 256 3.96 -4.69 -4.80
C ILE A 256 3.92 -5.04 -6.29
N LEU A 257 3.38 -4.14 -7.12
CA LEU A 257 3.38 -4.30 -8.57
C LEU A 257 4.81 -4.35 -9.13
N ALA A 258 5.71 -3.48 -8.68
CA ALA A 258 7.10 -3.45 -9.15
C ALA A 258 7.81 -4.77 -8.80
N HIS A 259 7.62 -5.27 -7.58
CA HIS A 259 8.13 -6.58 -7.18
C HIS A 259 7.58 -7.70 -8.07
N PHE A 260 6.26 -7.76 -8.27
CA PHE A 260 5.62 -8.74 -9.13
C PHE A 260 6.19 -8.73 -10.55
N LEU A 261 6.29 -7.54 -11.16
CA LEU A 261 6.85 -7.38 -12.51
C LEU A 261 8.32 -7.82 -12.56
N SER A 262 9.12 -7.46 -11.57
CA SER A 262 10.52 -7.87 -11.52
C SER A 262 10.65 -9.39 -11.44
N THR A 263 9.91 -10.02 -10.53
CA THR A 263 9.97 -11.48 -10.31
C THR A 263 9.48 -12.25 -11.53
N ARG A 264 8.41 -11.78 -12.18
CA ARG A 264 7.77 -12.51 -13.29
C ARG A 264 8.33 -12.18 -14.67
N CYS A 265 8.79 -10.96 -14.89
CA CYS A 265 9.13 -10.50 -16.24
C CYS A 265 10.63 -10.32 -16.46
N SER A 266 11.44 -10.01 -15.43
CA SER A 266 12.88 -9.71 -15.64
C SER A 266 13.69 -10.94 -16.10
N GLY A 267 13.27 -12.15 -15.74
CA GLY A 267 13.92 -13.39 -16.18
C GLY A 267 13.51 -13.87 -17.57
N ARG A 268 12.55 -13.19 -18.21
CA ARG A 268 11.99 -13.65 -19.47
C ARG A 268 12.94 -13.42 -20.63
N GLN A 269 13.06 -14.40 -21.52
CA GLN A 269 13.87 -14.30 -22.72
C GLN A 269 13.49 -13.05 -23.55
N GLY A 270 14.49 -12.21 -23.84
CA GLY A 270 14.34 -10.99 -24.63
C GLY A 270 13.95 -9.74 -23.84
N VAL A 271 13.54 -9.86 -22.57
CA VAL A 271 13.28 -8.69 -21.72
C VAL A 271 14.60 -8.10 -21.24
N ALA A 272 14.99 -6.98 -21.83
CA ALA A 272 16.15 -6.20 -21.40
C ALA A 272 15.79 -5.23 -20.28
N LYS A 273 14.53 -4.76 -20.25
CA LYS A 273 14.07 -3.69 -19.36
C LYS A 273 12.55 -3.73 -19.18
N ILE A 274 12.07 -3.27 -18.03
CA ILE A 274 10.65 -2.97 -17.81
C ILE A 274 10.50 -1.46 -17.67
N SER A 275 9.53 -0.86 -18.37
CA SER A 275 9.26 0.57 -18.29
C SER A 275 7.82 0.79 -17.90
N ILE A 276 7.60 1.33 -16.71
CA ILE A 276 6.27 1.66 -16.18
C ILE A 276 5.98 3.13 -16.44
N LEU A 277 4.90 3.41 -17.16
CA LEU A 277 4.34 4.76 -17.31
C LEU A 277 3.04 4.87 -16.53
N ALA A 278 3.10 5.60 -15.42
CA ALA A 278 1.95 5.99 -14.64
C ALA A 278 1.37 7.31 -15.17
N SER A 279 0.06 7.39 -15.30
CA SER A 279 -0.61 8.60 -15.76
C SER A 279 -1.90 8.91 -15.01
N ASP A 280 -2.21 10.19 -14.87
CA ASP A 280 -3.45 10.67 -14.26
C ASP A 280 -3.82 12.05 -14.82
N VAL A 281 -5.10 12.43 -14.77
CA VAL A 281 -5.53 13.78 -15.16
C VAL A 281 -5.05 14.84 -14.16
N GLN A 282 -4.86 14.45 -12.90
CA GLN A 282 -4.40 15.32 -11.83
C GLN A 282 -2.89 15.24 -11.64
N ASP A 283 -2.24 16.37 -11.43
CA ASP A 283 -0.87 16.37 -10.91
C ASP A 283 -0.91 16.04 -9.41
N TRP A 284 -0.36 14.88 -9.07
CA TRP A 284 -0.30 14.38 -7.70
C TRP A 284 0.93 14.86 -6.91
N ALA A 285 1.90 15.52 -7.55
CA ALA A 285 3.04 16.10 -6.84
C ALA A 285 2.62 17.06 -5.71
N PRO A 286 1.70 18.04 -5.92
CA PRO A 286 1.24 18.92 -4.84
C PRO A 286 0.30 18.24 -3.82
N LEU A 287 -0.22 17.05 -4.13
CA LEU A 287 -1.25 16.37 -3.34
C LEU A 287 -0.70 15.19 -2.53
N GLY A 288 0.62 15.04 -2.45
CA GLY A 288 1.25 13.95 -1.71
C GLY A 288 1.14 12.59 -2.43
N GLY A 289 1.21 12.57 -3.76
CA GLY A 289 1.37 11.31 -4.51
C GLY A 289 2.79 10.74 -4.46
N TYR A 290 3.77 11.56 -4.09
CA TYR A 290 5.18 11.19 -3.91
C TYR A 290 5.80 10.46 -5.13
N TRP A 291 5.38 10.81 -6.34
CA TRP A 291 5.82 10.10 -7.55
C TRP A 291 7.34 10.17 -7.79
N LYS A 292 8.01 11.29 -7.48
CA LYS A 292 9.48 11.38 -7.56
C LYS A 292 10.18 10.40 -6.62
N GLN A 293 9.63 10.20 -5.42
CA GLN A 293 10.15 9.24 -4.45
C GLN A 293 9.92 7.82 -4.95
N LYS A 294 8.75 7.55 -5.53
CA LYS A 294 8.44 6.25 -6.16
C LYS A 294 9.35 5.93 -7.34
N GLU A 295 9.68 6.90 -8.18
CA GLU A 295 10.64 6.73 -9.27
C GLU A 295 12.02 6.37 -8.73
N THR A 296 12.46 7.08 -7.70
CA THR A 296 13.73 6.80 -7.01
C THR A 296 13.73 5.41 -6.38
N TYR A 297 12.61 5.03 -5.74
CA TYR A 297 12.41 3.71 -5.14
C TYR A 297 12.54 2.59 -6.19
N VAL A 298 11.76 2.66 -7.27
CA VAL A 298 11.79 1.63 -8.32
C VAL A 298 13.18 1.51 -8.90
N LYS A 299 13.83 2.63 -9.22
CA LYS A 299 15.19 2.62 -9.77
C LYS A 299 16.23 2.03 -8.80
N ARG A 300 16.10 2.29 -7.50
CA ARG A 300 17.02 1.79 -6.46
C ARG A 300 16.89 0.29 -6.26
N TRP A 301 15.66 -0.23 -6.21
CA TRP A 301 15.40 -1.63 -5.84
C TRP A 301 15.26 -2.57 -7.04
N TYR A 302 14.94 -2.03 -8.22
CA TYR A 302 14.78 -2.79 -9.45
C TYR A 302 15.59 -2.13 -10.58
N PRO A 303 16.92 -2.37 -10.66
CA PRO A 303 17.81 -1.68 -11.61
C PRO A 303 17.46 -1.83 -13.10
N HIS A 304 16.69 -2.87 -13.45
CA HIS A 304 16.20 -3.13 -14.80
C HIS A 304 14.80 -2.54 -15.05
N MET A 305 14.30 -1.70 -14.14
CA MET A 305 13.00 -1.07 -14.22
C MET A 305 13.11 0.45 -14.17
N ASP A 306 12.34 1.11 -15.04
CA ASP A 306 12.07 2.53 -14.93
C ASP A 306 10.61 2.74 -14.54
N LEU A 307 10.38 3.78 -13.74
CA LEU A 307 9.06 4.35 -13.52
C LEU A 307 9.08 5.81 -13.97
N LYS A 308 7.99 6.25 -14.59
CA LYS A 308 7.70 7.66 -14.81
C LYS A 308 6.24 7.97 -14.52
N PHE A 309 5.99 9.13 -13.93
CA PHE A 309 4.65 9.71 -13.86
C PHE A 309 4.46 10.83 -14.89
N CYS A 310 3.30 10.89 -15.53
CA CYS A 310 2.90 12.05 -16.33
C CYS A 310 1.44 12.45 -16.09
N GLN A 311 1.17 13.75 -16.18
CA GLN A 311 -0.20 14.24 -16.24
C GLN A 311 -0.75 14.03 -17.66
N LEU A 312 -1.83 13.28 -17.79
CA LEU A 312 -2.44 12.93 -19.06
C LEU A 312 -3.96 12.88 -18.93
N ASP A 313 -4.66 13.73 -19.67
CA ASP A 313 -6.11 13.65 -19.82
C ASP A 313 -6.48 12.50 -20.76
N LEU A 314 -6.77 11.34 -20.19
CA LEU A 314 -7.13 10.13 -20.92
C LEU A 314 -8.52 10.19 -21.58
N HIS A 315 -9.35 11.18 -21.26
CA HIS A 315 -10.59 11.41 -21.99
C HIS A 315 -10.30 12.04 -23.36
N ALA A 316 -9.40 13.04 -23.38
CA ALA A 316 -9.02 13.74 -24.58
C ALA A 316 -7.96 12.99 -25.42
N LEU A 317 -7.01 12.34 -24.76
CA LEU A 317 -5.81 11.78 -25.37
C LEU A 317 -5.74 10.26 -25.17
N GLN A 318 -5.21 9.58 -26.18
CA GLN A 318 -4.90 8.16 -26.10
C GLN A 318 -3.67 7.93 -25.21
N HIS A 319 -3.67 6.85 -24.42
CA HIS A 319 -2.47 6.46 -23.67
C HIS A 319 -1.36 6.04 -24.66
N PRO A 320 -0.07 6.27 -24.36
CA PRO A 320 1.03 5.72 -25.17
C PRO A 320 0.94 4.19 -25.30
N PRO A 321 1.37 3.61 -26.45
CA PRO A 321 1.33 2.17 -26.66
C PRO A 321 2.06 1.39 -25.55
N SER A 322 1.40 0.34 -25.05
CA SER A 322 1.93 -0.51 -23.97
C SER A 322 1.68 -2.00 -24.25
N SER A 323 2.60 -2.83 -23.77
CA SER A 323 2.49 -4.28 -23.84
C SER A 323 1.46 -4.78 -22.84
N LEU A 324 1.45 -4.19 -21.65
CA LEU A 324 0.58 -4.55 -20.54
C LEU A 324 0.04 -3.29 -19.88
N THR A 325 -1.23 -3.30 -19.50
CA THR A 325 -1.85 -2.20 -18.75
C THR A 325 -2.55 -2.74 -17.51
N PHE A 326 -2.33 -2.09 -16.37
CA PHE A 326 -3.14 -2.31 -15.17
C PHE A 326 -3.98 -1.06 -14.89
N ALA A 327 -5.29 -1.20 -15.12
CA ALA A 327 -6.30 -0.18 -14.92
C ALA A 327 -7.00 -0.43 -13.57
N PHE A 328 -6.49 0.21 -12.51
CA PHE A 328 -7.00 0.07 -11.15
C PHE A 328 -8.10 1.10 -10.83
N HIS A 329 -9.21 0.66 -10.26
CA HIS A 329 -10.30 1.51 -9.75
C HIS A 329 -10.93 2.51 -10.74
N PRO A 330 -11.35 2.11 -11.94
CA PRO A 330 -12.12 3.00 -12.79
C PRO A 330 -13.50 3.33 -12.18
N GLU A 331 -13.80 4.62 -11.95
CA GLU A 331 -15.03 5.09 -11.30
C GLU A 331 -16.22 5.22 -12.27
N CYS A 332 -16.57 4.14 -12.97
CA CYS A 332 -17.58 4.14 -14.05
C CYS A 332 -19.02 4.51 -13.65
N THR A 333 -19.28 4.83 -12.39
CA THR A 333 -20.62 4.94 -11.80
C THR A 333 -21.25 6.32 -11.95
N VAL A 334 -20.44 7.38 -11.99
CA VAL A 334 -20.93 8.78 -11.98
C VAL A 334 -20.93 9.41 -13.37
N HIS A 335 -20.09 8.92 -14.29
CA HIS A 335 -19.95 9.49 -15.64
C HIS A 335 -19.68 8.41 -16.70
N ARG A 336 -20.70 7.63 -17.05
CA ARG A 336 -20.56 6.45 -17.93
C ARG A 336 -19.88 6.76 -19.27
N ASP A 337 -20.28 7.84 -19.96
CA ASP A 337 -19.75 8.18 -21.29
C ASP A 337 -18.30 8.66 -21.23
N LEU A 338 -17.97 9.46 -20.21
CA LEU A 338 -16.61 9.88 -19.90
C LEU A 338 -15.70 8.66 -19.70
N TRP A 339 -16.12 7.70 -18.87
CA TRP A 339 -15.36 6.50 -18.60
C TRP A 339 -15.29 5.54 -19.79
N ARG A 340 -16.36 5.44 -20.59
CA ARG A 340 -16.32 4.68 -21.85
C ARG A 340 -15.22 5.23 -22.76
N ARG A 341 -15.10 6.56 -22.87
CA ARG A 341 -14.07 7.21 -23.68
C ARG A 341 -12.66 7.02 -23.10
N ILE A 342 -12.48 7.19 -21.79
CA ILE A 342 -11.20 6.93 -21.10
C ILE A 342 -10.76 5.49 -21.33
N LEU A 343 -11.64 4.51 -21.06
CA LEU A 343 -11.32 3.09 -21.22
C LEU A 343 -11.07 2.72 -22.68
N HIS A 344 -11.77 3.34 -23.63
CA HIS A 344 -11.47 3.18 -25.05
C HIS A 344 -10.03 3.62 -25.37
N ASN A 345 -9.64 4.81 -24.93
CA ASN A 345 -8.30 5.37 -25.14
C ASN A 345 -7.19 4.55 -24.45
N VAL A 346 -7.49 3.94 -23.30
CA VAL A 346 -6.58 3.04 -22.59
C VAL A 346 -6.48 1.70 -23.31
N ILE A 347 -7.59 0.98 -23.49
CA ILE A 347 -7.61 -0.39 -24.04
C ILE A 347 -7.09 -0.42 -25.48
N SER A 348 -7.41 0.58 -26.30
CA SER A 348 -6.92 0.65 -27.68
C SER A 348 -5.39 0.79 -27.79
N ALA A 349 -4.73 1.33 -26.76
CA ALA A 349 -3.28 1.49 -26.71
C ALA A 349 -2.54 0.28 -26.12
N SER A 350 -3.28 -0.73 -25.64
CA SER A 350 -2.72 -1.88 -24.93
C SER A 350 -2.75 -3.13 -25.80
N ALA A 351 -1.70 -3.94 -25.71
CA ALA A 351 -1.76 -5.31 -26.22
C ALA A 351 -2.58 -6.20 -25.28
N VAL A 352 -2.32 -6.11 -23.98
CA VAL A 352 -3.13 -6.75 -22.92
C VAL A 352 -3.51 -5.71 -21.88
N CYS A 353 -4.78 -5.67 -21.50
CA CYS A 353 -5.27 -4.77 -20.45
C CYS A 353 -5.97 -5.56 -19.34
N ILE A 354 -5.58 -5.30 -18.10
CA ILE A 354 -6.16 -5.85 -16.90
C ILE A 354 -6.91 -4.72 -16.21
N VAL A 355 -8.23 -4.80 -16.19
CA VAL A 355 -9.09 -3.84 -15.48
C VAL A 355 -9.56 -4.48 -14.18
N CYS A 356 -9.36 -3.78 -13.07
CA CYS A 356 -9.72 -4.29 -11.75
C CYS A 356 -10.18 -3.15 -10.84
N THR A 357 -11.02 -3.49 -9.88
CA THR A 357 -11.46 -2.58 -8.83
C THR A 357 -11.36 -3.28 -7.49
N PHE A 358 -11.00 -2.52 -6.47
CA PHE A 358 -11.03 -2.99 -5.10
C PHE A 358 -12.29 -2.47 -4.40
N ASN A 359 -12.68 -3.12 -3.31
CA ASN A 359 -13.85 -2.73 -2.56
C ASN A 359 -13.52 -1.63 -1.54
N ASP A 360 -13.71 -0.36 -1.91
CA ASP A 360 -13.46 0.77 -1.00
C ASP A 360 -14.45 0.83 0.17
N GLU A 361 -15.62 0.22 0.04
CA GLU A 361 -16.64 0.19 1.09
C GLU A 361 -16.26 -0.76 2.23
N GLU A 362 -15.50 -1.84 1.98
CA GLU A 362 -14.98 -2.72 3.04
C GLU A 362 -13.92 -2.01 3.92
N ARG A 363 -13.14 -1.06 3.37
CA ARG A 363 -12.26 -0.19 4.20
C ARG A 363 -13.05 0.67 5.18
N LYS A 364 -14.22 1.17 4.77
CA LYS A 364 -15.05 2.05 5.60
C LYS A 364 -15.93 1.25 6.57
N ALA A 365 -16.49 0.12 6.13
CA ALA A 365 -17.30 -0.76 6.97
C ALA A 365 -16.46 -1.52 8.02
N GLY A 366 -15.19 -1.84 7.74
CA GLY A 366 -14.28 -2.42 8.74
C GLY A 366 -13.82 -1.43 9.82
N SER A 367 -13.88 -0.12 9.54
CA SER A 367 -13.48 0.94 10.47
C SER A 367 -14.66 1.54 11.25
N ALA A 368 -15.88 1.48 10.71
CA ALA A 368 -17.10 1.86 11.42
C ALA A 368 -17.65 0.67 12.25
N GLY A 369 -17.18 0.58 13.50
CA GLY A 369 -17.81 -0.08 14.65
C GLY A 369 -18.81 -1.23 14.41
N GLN A 370 -18.42 -2.42 14.86
CA GLN A 370 -19.20 -3.65 15.08
C GLN A 370 -20.40 -3.52 16.06
N GLN A 371 -21.00 -2.34 16.20
CA GLN A 371 -22.11 -2.04 17.12
C GLN A 371 -23.23 -1.28 16.39
N GLY A 372 -23.90 -1.96 15.45
CA GLY A 372 -25.09 -1.47 14.76
C GLY A 372 -25.60 -2.54 13.79
N GLU A 373 -26.88 -2.89 13.89
CA GLU A 373 -27.47 -4.11 13.36
C GLU A 373 -27.52 -4.20 11.82
N GLY A 374 -26.84 -5.22 11.26
CA GLY A 374 -27.32 -6.11 10.17
C GLY A 374 -27.53 -5.58 8.75
N TRP A 375 -28.12 -4.41 8.54
CA TRP A 375 -28.70 -4.02 7.25
C TRP A 375 -27.78 -3.13 6.38
N GLU A 376 -26.89 -2.34 6.98
CA GLU A 376 -25.99 -1.45 6.25
C GLU A 376 -24.92 -2.21 5.46
N GLY A 377 -24.47 -3.37 5.96
CA GLY A 377 -23.50 -4.22 5.26
C GLY A 377 -24.08 -4.87 4.00
N GLU A 378 -25.37 -5.23 4.01
CA GLU A 378 -26.03 -5.84 2.85
C GLU A 378 -26.25 -4.81 1.74
N LEU A 379 -26.65 -3.58 2.09
CA LEU A 379 -26.83 -2.49 1.14
C LEU A 379 -25.49 -2.07 0.51
N GLY A 380 -24.42 -1.96 1.30
CA GLY A 380 -23.07 -1.65 0.81
C GLY A 380 -22.56 -2.70 -0.18
N LEU A 381 -22.81 -4.00 0.09
CA LEU A 381 -22.46 -5.07 -0.83
C LEU A 381 -23.27 -5.02 -2.13
N LEU A 382 -24.59 -4.79 -2.04
CA LEU A 382 -25.44 -4.64 -3.24
C LEU A 382 -24.98 -3.48 -4.11
N LEU A 383 -24.63 -2.34 -3.50
CA LEU A 383 -24.05 -1.21 -4.21
C LEU A 383 -22.71 -1.59 -4.85
N ALA A 384 -21.81 -2.27 -4.15
CA ALA A 384 -20.54 -2.73 -4.72
C ALA A 384 -20.74 -3.66 -5.93
N LEU A 385 -21.70 -4.60 -5.84
CA LEU A 385 -22.06 -5.49 -6.96
C LEU A 385 -22.66 -4.72 -8.15
N GLN A 386 -23.49 -3.71 -7.88
CA GLN A 386 -24.05 -2.85 -8.92
C GLN A 386 -22.95 -2.02 -9.61
N ARG A 387 -22.00 -1.45 -8.85
CA ARG A 387 -20.85 -0.72 -9.40
C ARG A 387 -19.98 -1.65 -10.26
N MET A 388 -19.78 -2.89 -9.82
CA MET A 388 -19.08 -3.93 -10.58
C MET A 388 -19.78 -4.24 -11.90
N GLU A 389 -21.08 -4.49 -11.88
CA GLU A 389 -21.84 -4.81 -13.09
C GLU A 389 -21.76 -3.65 -14.10
N GLN A 390 -21.85 -2.41 -13.62
CA GLN A 390 -21.68 -1.22 -14.44
C GLN A 390 -20.28 -1.15 -15.06
N LEU A 391 -19.21 -1.40 -14.29
CA LEU A 391 -17.84 -1.45 -14.83
C LEU A 391 -17.71 -2.53 -15.91
N CYS A 392 -18.18 -3.75 -15.63
CA CYS A 392 -18.16 -4.85 -16.59
C CYS A 392 -18.91 -4.47 -17.89
N GLN A 393 -20.10 -3.89 -17.79
CA GLN A 393 -20.86 -3.45 -18.96
C GLN A 393 -20.12 -2.37 -19.78
N VAL A 394 -19.45 -1.42 -19.12
CA VAL A 394 -18.66 -0.39 -19.83
C VAL A 394 -17.46 -1.03 -20.53
N VAL A 395 -16.67 -1.85 -19.83
CA VAL A 395 -15.47 -2.50 -20.41
C VAL A 395 -15.86 -3.43 -21.56
N LEU A 396 -16.88 -4.28 -21.39
CA LEU A 396 -17.35 -5.18 -22.45
C LEU A 396 -17.86 -4.40 -23.66
N GLY A 397 -18.60 -3.31 -23.44
CA GLY A 397 -19.04 -2.43 -24.52
C GLY A 397 -17.89 -1.78 -25.28
N VAL A 398 -16.85 -1.32 -24.58
CA VAL A 398 -15.63 -0.79 -25.21
C VAL A 398 -14.88 -1.88 -25.99
N CYS A 399 -14.77 -3.09 -25.44
CA CYS A 399 -14.11 -4.20 -26.12
C CYS A 399 -14.87 -4.59 -27.40
N GLN A 400 -16.20 -4.61 -27.36
CA GLN A 400 -17.04 -4.85 -28.53
C GLN A 400 -16.79 -3.78 -29.62
N ASP A 401 -16.77 -2.49 -29.25
CA ASP A 401 -16.49 -1.39 -30.20
C ASP A 401 -15.10 -1.53 -30.85
N LEU A 402 -14.11 -1.99 -30.08
CA LEU A 402 -12.73 -2.17 -30.53
C LEU A 402 -12.49 -3.51 -31.24
N GLY A 403 -13.48 -4.42 -31.31
CA GLY A 403 -13.30 -5.78 -31.81
C GLY A 403 -12.33 -6.62 -30.97
N ARG A 404 -12.21 -6.31 -29.68
CA ARG A 404 -11.33 -7.00 -28.72
C ARG A 404 -12.08 -8.07 -27.95
N GLN A 405 -11.35 -9.09 -27.50
CA GLN A 405 -11.91 -10.12 -26.63
C GLN A 405 -11.72 -9.73 -25.17
N ALA A 406 -12.75 -9.95 -24.36
CA ALA A 406 -12.69 -9.69 -22.94
C ALA A 406 -13.23 -10.88 -22.15
N GLN A 407 -12.55 -11.20 -21.06
CA GLN A 407 -12.98 -12.21 -20.11
C GLN A 407 -13.08 -11.58 -18.73
N CYS A 408 -14.28 -11.59 -18.17
CA CYS A 408 -14.52 -11.21 -16.79
C CYS A 408 -14.34 -12.43 -15.90
N GLN A 409 -13.44 -12.35 -14.93
CA GLN A 409 -13.28 -13.33 -13.88
C GLN A 409 -13.59 -12.70 -12.54
N ARG A 410 -14.51 -13.33 -11.80
CA ARG A 410 -14.74 -12.97 -10.40
C ARG A 410 -13.65 -13.62 -9.57
N ASN A 411 -13.15 -12.89 -8.57
CA ASN A 411 -12.14 -13.45 -7.68
C ASN A 411 -12.71 -14.70 -6.96
N PRO A 412 -12.14 -15.90 -7.17
CA PRO A 412 -12.68 -17.14 -6.61
C PRO A 412 -12.70 -17.12 -5.08
N TYR A 413 -11.72 -16.46 -4.46
CA TYR A 413 -11.65 -16.33 -3.00
C TYR A 413 -12.85 -15.55 -2.41
N TYR A 414 -13.48 -14.68 -3.20
CA TYR A 414 -14.67 -13.94 -2.78
C TYR A 414 -15.94 -14.81 -2.80
N ALA A 415 -15.98 -15.85 -3.65
CA ALA A 415 -17.09 -16.80 -3.69
C ALA A 415 -17.02 -17.79 -2.51
N ASP A 416 -15.81 -18.20 -2.13
CA ASP A 416 -15.59 -19.20 -1.09
C ASP A 416 -15.64 -18.64 0.34
N SER A 417 -15.25 -17.39 0.55
CA SER A 417 -15.32 -16.73 1.86
C SER A 417 -16.75 -16.69 2.43
N LYS A 418 -17.78 -16.61 1.56
CA LYS A 418 -19.19 -16.68 1.97
C LYS A 418 -19.66 -18.08 2.35
N ARG A 419 -19.11 -19.13 1.75
CA ARG A 419 -19.57 -20.51 2.00
C ARG A 419 -19.06 -21.08 3.31
N ASN A 420 -17.85 -20.72 3.71
CA ASN A 420 -17.18 -21.42 4.79
C ASN A 420 -17.44 -20.86 6.19
N GLY A 421 -18.10 -19.70 6.32
CA GLY A 421 -18.45 -19.11 7.63
C GLY A 421 -17.27 -18.96 8.60
N SER A 422 -16.03 -19.07 8.11
CA SER A 422 -14.83 -19.11 8.92
C SER A 422 -14.53 -17.67 9.38
N SER A 423 -14.82 -17.42 10.64
CA SER A 423 -14.90 -16.13 11.30
C SER A 423 -13.57 -15.40 11.51
N GLY A 424 -12.59 -15.51 10.59
CA GLY A 424 -11.26 -14.96 10.86
C GLY A 424 -10.40 -14.52 9.67
N THR A 425 -10.77 -14.81 8.42
CA THR A 425 -9.99 -14.35 7.26
C THR A 425 -10.88 -13.49 6.38
N THR A 426 -10.68 -12.18 6.43
CA THR A 426 -11.43 -11.29 5.57
C THR A 426 -11.04 -11.52 4.10
N PRO A 427 -12.03 -11.49 3.20
CA PRO A 427 -11.82 -11.79 1.79
C PRO A 427 -10.76 -10.86 1.17
N PRO A 428 -10.01 -11.34 0.17
CA PRO A 428 -9.05 -10.49 -0.53
C PRO A 428 -9.75 -9.29 -1.20
N PHE A 429 -9.09 -8.13 -1.14
CA PHE A 429 -9.60 -6.80 -1.54
C PHE A 429 -10.04 -6.69 -3.01
N LEU A 430 -9.60 -7.63 -3.85
CA LEU A 430 -10.01 -7.66 -5.26
C LEU A 430 -11.37 -8.34 -5.41
N ASN A 431 -12.35 -7.62 -5.95
CA ASN A 431 -13.66 -8.18 -6.29
C ASN A 431 -13.65 -8.96 -7.62
N PHE A 432 -13.03 -8.41 -8.68
CA PHE A 432 -12.99 -9.02 -10.00
C PHE A 432 -11.86 -8.46 -10.87
N LEU A 433 -11.54 -9.23 -11.90
CA LEU A 433 -10.53 -8.93 -12.90
C LEU A 433 -11.14 -9.12 -14.29
N ILE A 434 -11.02 -8.11 -15.14
CA ILE A 434 -11.37 -8.21 -16.56
C ILE A 434 -10.08 -8.23 -17.36
N LEU A 435 -9.80 -9.36 -17.99
CA LEU A 435 -8.69 -9.47 -18.94
C LEU A 435 -9.19 -9.12 -20.34
N VAL A 436 -8.51 -8.20 -21.00
CA VAL A 436 -8.77 -7.78 -22.38
C VAL A 436 -7.57 -8.11 -23.25
N ARG A 437 -7.82 -8.72 -24.42
CA ARG A 437 -6.83 -9.08 -25.44
C ARG A 437 -7.25 -8.57 -26.81
#